data_AF-A0A0A2FBR7-F1
#
_entry.id   AF-A0A0A2FBR7-F1
#
_cell.length_a   1.000
_cell.length_b   1.000
_cell.length_c   1.000
_cell.angle_alpha   90.00
_cell.angle_beta   90.00
_cell.angle_gamma   90.00
#
_symmetry.space_group_name_H-M   'P 1'
#
loop_
_entity.id
_entity.type
_entity.pdbx_description
1 polymer ?
#
loop_
_entity_poly.entity_id
_entity_poly.type
_entity_poly.pdbx_seq_one_letter_code
_entity_poly.pdbx_strand_id
1 'polypeptide(L)'
;MVWATSCKPKPKMPRLSLSLVAADSTDTMARLSFWGRNTEREDSLYFYSADSIELYPDTTGIMHLVVAHAGDRLAQYYKLSQGQWSATAPETYTPEQTPQEVLPISGIDTKGKSHDIAELIKRRYAVLVFSSLDLRTHSKAERDSLRKQYGGDSLQLIYMMLSLSDSASLARIKRDTLSGIVYSDSLSLVTQMRKAYGIDRATSPKLFLIDSLGKVSAL
;
A
#
# COMPACT_ATOMS: atom_id res chain seq x y z
N MET A 1 33.16 -5.51 -42.24
CA MET A 1 33.38 -5.08 -40.85
C MET A 1 32.38 -3.97 -40.56
N VAL A 2 31.25 -4.29 -39.93
CA VAL A 2 30.17 -3.33 -39.64
C VAL A 2 30.13 -3.16 -38.13
N TRP A 3 30.59 -2.00 -37.66
CA TRP A 3 30.46 -1.61 -36.26
C TRP A 3 29.13 -0.90 -36.11
N ALA A 4 28.13 -1.58 -35.54
CA ALA A 4 26.91 -0.94 -35.07
C ALA A 4 27.10 -0.60 -33.59
N THR A 5 27.68 0.56 -33.30
CA THR A 5 27.65 1.14 -31.95
C THR A 5 26.31 1.82 -31.73
N SER A 6 25.28 1.03 -31.41
CA SER A 6 24.02 1.57 -30.88
C SER A 6 24.20 1.87 -29.40
N CYS A 7 24.81 3.01 -29.09
CA CYS A 7 24.70 3.60 -27.76
C CYS A 7 23.30 4.20 -27.63
N LYS A 8 22.34 3.44 -27.11
CA LYS A 8 21.08 4.02 -26.64
C LYS A 8 21.43 5.01 -25.51
N PRO A 9 21.04 6.30 -25.59
CA PRO A 9 21.24 7.20 -24.47
C PRO A 9 20.44 6.69 -23.27
N LYS A 10 21.07 6.66 -22.09
CA LYS A 10 20.38 6.36 -20.83
C LYS A 10 19.19 7.33 -20.70
N PRO A 11 17.96 6.86 -20.40
CA PRO A 11 16.84 7.75 -20.21
C PRO A 11 17.16 8.73 -19.09
N LYS A 12 17.15 10.03 -19.40
CA LYS A 12 17.34 11.09 -18.43
C LYS A 12 16.09 11.12 -17.56
N MET A 13 16.19 10.59 -16.33
CA MET A 13 15.07 10.54 -15.39
C MET A 13 14.55 11.97 -15.15
N PRO A 14 13.22 12.20 -15.23
CA PRO A 14 12.62 13.50 -14.93
C PRO A 14 12.98 13.97 -13.52
N ARG A 15 13.63 15.14 -13.43
CA ARG A 15 13.98 15.79 -12.17
C ARG A 15 12.72 16.32 -11.49
N LEU A 16 12.64 16.15 -10.18
CA LEU A 16 11.62 16.72 -9.31
C LEU A 16 12.31 17.54 -8.21
N SER A 17 11.87 18.78 -8.02
CA SER A 17 12.33 19.64 -6.93
C SER A 17 11.23 19.72 -5.87
N LEU A 18 11.57 19.42 -4.63
CA LEU A 18 10.69 19.48 -3.47
C LEU A 18 11.15 20.60 -2.53
N SER A 19 10.21 21.30 -1.92
CA SER A 19 10.48 22.22 -0.82
C SER A 19 9.68 21.76 0.39
N LEU A 20 10.35 21.12 1.34
CA LEU A 20 9.73 20.58 2.54
C LEU A 20 10.10 21.46 3.74
N VAL A 21 9.08 21.95 4.43
CA VAL A 21 9.26 22.78 5.63
C VAL A 21 8.84 21.95 6.83
N ALA A 22 9.79 21.59 7.69
CA ALA A 22 9.51 20.78 8.88
C ALA A 22 8.48 21.50 9.78
N ALA A 23 7.45 20.78 10.22
CA ALA A 23 6.42 21.32 11.10
C ALA A 23 6.94 21.54 12.54
N ASP A 24 7.82 20.67 13.00
CA ASP A 24 8.49 20.73 14.29
C ASP A 24 9.84 19.98 14.25
N SER A 25 10.55 19.92 15.38
CA SER A 25 11.86 19.27 15.48
C SER A 25 11.83 17.74 15.32
N THR A 26 10.66 17.12 15.34
CA THR A 26 10.47 15.67 15.16
C THR A 26 10.07 15.30 13.73
N ASP A 27 9.68 16.29 12.92
CA ASP A 27 9.29 16.13 11.51
C ASP A 27 10.51 16.11 10.59
N THR A 28 11.17 14.96 10.52
CA THR A 28 12.42 14.76 9.78
C THR A 28 12.32 13.75 8.64
N MET A 29 11.12 13.23 8.37
CA MET A 29 10.91 12.19 7.37
C MET A 29 9.60 12.40 6.62
N ALA A 30 9.69 12.38 5.29
CA ALA A 30 8.55 12.42 4.40
C ALA A 30 8.33 11.06 3.76
N ARG A 31 7.06 10.64 3.70
CA ARG A 31 6.61 9.50 2.92
C ARG A 31 6.40 9.92 1.47
N LEU A 32 6.95 9.13 0.56
CA LEU A 32 6.77 9.28 -0.88
C LEU A 32 5.86 8.16 -1.36
N SER A 33 4.68 8.49 -1.88
CA SER A 33 3.76 7.53 -2.51
C SER A 33 3.70 7.79 -4.01
N PHE A 34 4.29 6.89 -4.79
CA PHE A 34 4.30 6.93 -6.25
C PHE A 34 3.19 6.03 -6.79
N TRP A 35 2.45 6.48 -7.80
CA TRP A 35 1.52 5.62 -8.52
C TRP A 35 1.42 5.96 -10.01
N GLY A 36 0.92 5.01 -10.79
CA GLY A 36 0.63 5.21 -12.21
C GLY A 36 -0.02 3.99 -12.83
N ARG A 37 0.30 3.69 -14.11
CA ARG A 37 -0.49 2.77 -14.94
C ARG A 37 -0.63 1.38 -14.33
N ASN A 38 0.46 0.81 -13.79
CA ASN A 38 0.49 -0.52 -13.17
C ASN A 38 1.54 -0.61 -12.04
N THR A 39 1.91 0.53 -11.45
CA THR A 39 3.00 0.60 -10.47
C THR A 39 2.55 1.47 -9.33
N GLU A 40 2.64 0.93 -8.13
CA GLU A 40 2.51 1.67 -6.88
C GLU A 40 3.79 1.38 -6.08
N ARG A 41 4.37 2.42 -5.48
CA ARG A 41 5.59 2.30 -4.68
C ARG A 41 5.52 3.31 -3.55
N GLU A 42 5.85 2.85 -2.35
CA GLU A 42 6.14 3.74 -1.24
C GLU A 42 7.64 3.81 -0.98
N ASP A 43 8.10 4.97 -0.57
CA ASP A 43 9.47 5.23 -0.17
C ASP A 43 9.49 6.23 0.99
N SER A 44 10.63 6.41 1.62
CA SER A 44 10.84 7.38 2.69
C SER A 44 12.03 8.28 2.38
N LEU A 45 11.84 9.57 2.62
CA LEU A 45 12.85 10.61 2.41
C LEU A 45 13.10 11.31 3.73
N TYR A 46 14.29 11.15 4.29
CA TYR A 46 14.71 11.97 5.42
C TYR A 46 15.05 13.38 4.93
N PHE A 47 14.51 14.39 5.62
CA PHE A 47 14.81 15.79 5.37
C PHE A 47 15.16 16.49 6.68
N TYR A 48 16.30 17.18 6.67
CA TYR A 48 16.80 17.92 7.82
C TYR A 48 16.95 19.37 7.38
N SER A 49 15.89 20.17 7.58
CA SER A 49 15.84 21.60 7.29
C SER A 49 16.47 21.99 5.93
N ALA A 50 16.12 21.26 4.87
CA ALA A 50 16.66 21.51 3.54
C ALA A 50 15.69 22.42 2.76
N ASP A 51 16.19 23.56 2.26
CA ASP A 51 15.40 24.52 1.49
C ASP A 51 14.86 23.95 0.17
N SER A 52 15.58 22.97 -0.40
CA SER A 52 15.19 22.26 -1.61
C SER A 52 15.82 20.87 -1.67
N ILE A 53 15.02 19.87 -2.04
CA ILE A 53 15.45 18.48 -2.24
C ILE A 53 15.18 18.07 -3.67
N GLU A 54 16.17 17.45 -4.30
CA GLU A 54 16.06 16.97 -5.67
C GLU A 54 15.89 15.45 -5.72
N LEU A 55 14.86 15.01 -6.43
CA LEU A 55 14.59 13.61 -6.68
C LEU A 55 14.66 13.31 -8.18
N TYR A 56 15.06 12.08 -8.49
CA TYR A 56 15.05 11.52 -9.84
C TYR A 56 14.28 10.19 -9.83
N PRO A 57 12.94 10.23 -9.71
CA PRO A 57 12.15 9.02 -9.65
C PRO A 57 12.30 8.22 -10.95
N ASP A 58 12.31 6.89 -10.85
CA ASP A 58 12.07 6.05 -12.01
C ASP A 58 10.62 6.26 -12.46
N THR A 59 10.43 6.85 -13.63
CA THR A 59 9.11 7.18 -14.17
C THR A 59 8.53 6.06 -15.04
N THR A 60 9.15 4.89 -15.06
CA THR A 60 8.64 3.73 -15.81
C THR A 60 7.34 3.25 -15.17
N GLY A 61 6.20 3.68 -15.74
CA GLY A 61 4.88 3.33 -15.25
C GLY A 61 4.34 4.24 -14.12
N ILE A 62 5.18 5.08 -13.52
CA ILE A 62 4.80 6.07 -12.50
C ILE A 62 4.38 7.39 -13.17
N MET A 63 3.21 7.91 -12.79
CA MET A 63 2.63 9.15 -13.33
C MET A 63 2.33 10.19 -12.25
N HIS A 64 2.32 9.79 -10.99
CA HIS A 64 1.92 10.62 -9.87
C HIS A 64 2.82 10.35 -8.65
N LEU A 65 2.97 11.38 -7.82
CA LEU A 65 3.69 11.31 -6.57
C LEU A 65 2.99 12.17 -5.52
N VAL A 66 2.93 11.67 -4.30
CA VAL A 66 2.63 12.44 -3.11
C VAL A 66 3.80 12.39 -2.16
N VAL A 67 4.14 13.56 -1.65
CA VAL A 67 5.12 13.74 -0.59
C VAL A 67 4.36 14.19 0.64
N ALA A 68 4.33 13.36 1.69
CA ALA A 68 3.57 13.63 2.90
C ALA A 68 4.47 13.54 4.14
N HIS A 69 4.36 14.50 5.04
CA HIS A 69 5.14 14.55 6.30
C HIS A 69 4.30 15.17 7.43
N ALA A 70 4.86 15.27 8.64
CA ALA A 70 4.14 15.68 9.85
C ALA A 70 2.88 14.84 10.12
N GLY A 71 2.97 13.50 9.95
CA GLY A 71 1.81 12.60 10.10
C GLY A 71 0.74 12.83 9.02
N ASP A 72 1.17 13.05 7.77
CA ASP A 72 0.34 13.33 6.58
C ASP A 72 -0.46 14.65 6.62
N ARG A 73 -0.24 15.51 7.61
CA ARG A 73 -0.89 16.83 7.70
C ARG A 73 -0.40 17.79 6.61
N LEU A 74 0.83 17.60 6.15
CA LEU A 74 1.45 18.38 5.10
C LEU A 74 1.70 17.45 3.92
N ALA A 75 0.98 17.66 2.82
CA ALA A 75 1.04 16.82 1.63
C ALA A 75 1.16 17.67 0.36
N GLN A 76 2.15 17.35 -0.46
CA GLN A 76 2.38 17.96 -1.78
C GLN A 76 2.12 16.92 -2.87
N TYR A 77 1.47 17.34 -3.95
CA TYR A 77 0.99 16.45 -5.01
C TYR A 77 1.65 16.82 -6.33
N TYR A 78 2.17 15.82 -7.00
CA TYR A 78 2.87 15.98 -8.26
C TYR A 78 2.33 15.02 -9.30
N LYS A 79 2.23 15.52 -10.54
CA LYS A 79 1.87 14.73 -11.71
C LYS A 79 2.96 14.85 -12.75
N LEU A 80 3.37 13.71 -13.29
CA LEU A 80 4.27 13.62 -14.42
C LEU A 80 3.45 13.70 -15.70
N SER A 81 3.68 14.77 -16.47
CA SER A 81 3.10 14.95 -17.80
C SER A 81 4.20 15.38 -18.75
N GLN A 82 4.23 14.78 -19.94
CA GLN A 82 5.21 15.11 -20.99
C GLN A 82 6.68 15.10 -20.51
N GLY A 83 7.01 14.19 -19.57
CA GLY A 83 8.37 14.05 -19.03
C GLY A 83 8.78 15.11 -18.00
N GLN A 84 7.83 15.90 -17.49
CA GLN A 84 8.07 16.89 -16.45
C GLN A 84 7.10 16.71 -15.28
N TRP A 85 7.63 16.88 -14.07
CA TRP A 85 6.82 16.91 -12.86
C TRP A 85 6.25 18.31 -12.65
N SER A 86 4.97 18.38 -12.35
CA SER A 86 4.27 19.62 -12.02
C SER A 86 3.50 19.44 -10.73
N ALA A 87 3.56 20.46 -9.85
CA ALA A 87 2.70 20.50 -8.69
C ALA A 87 1.25 20.63 -9.16
N THR A 88 0.36 19.83 -8.59
CA THR A 88 -1.05 19.84 -8.91
C THR A 88 -1.86 20.06 -7.63
N ALA A 89 -3.08 20.58 -7.78
CA ALA A 89 -4.06 20.46 -6.70
C ALA A 89 -4.22 18.97 -6.36
N PRO A 90 -4.58 18.63 -5.10
CA PRO A 90 -5.04 17.29 -4.81
C PRO A 90 -6.16 16.99 -5.80
N GLU A 91 -5.95 16.05 -6.72
CA GLU A 91 -7.08 15.47 -7.44
C GLU A 91 -7.97 14.94 -6.33
N THR A 92 -9.22 15.44 -6.23
CA THR A 92 -10.23 14.96 -5.28
C THR A 92 -10.42 13.48 -5.59
N TYR A 93 -9.62 12.64 -4.95
CA TYR A 93 -9.76 11.22 -4.99
C TYR A 93 -10.89 10.91 -4.03
N THR A 94 -12.06 10.63 -4.58
CA THR A 94 -13.20 10.08 -3.87
C THR A 94 -12.90 8.60 -3.62
N PRO A 95 -12.61 8.16 -2.38
CA PRO A 95 -12.42 6.74 -2.11
C PRO A 95 -13.81 6.14 -1.96
N GLU A 96 -14.43 5.66 -3.04
CA GLU A 96 -15.65 4.90 -2.84
C GLU A 96 -15.92 3.92 -3.97
N GLN A 97 -15.23 2.80 -3.92
CA GLN A 97 -15.86 1.51 -4.19
C GLN A 97 -15.26 0.51 -3.20
N THR A 98 -15.78 0.50 -1.96
CA THR A 98 -15.77 -0.78 -1.25
C THR A 98 -16.60 -1.72 -2.13
N PRO A 99 -16.02 -2.80 -2.69
CA PRO A 99 -16.79 -3.72 -3.51
C PRO A 99 -18.02 -4.16 -2.73
N GLN A 100 -19.20 -4.30 -3.34
CA GLN A 100 -20.37 -4.82 -2.60
C GLN A 100 -20.19 -6.31 -2.26
N GLU A 101 -19.35 -6.99 -3.04
CA GLU A 101 -19.04 -8.41 -2.90
C GLU A 101 -17.53 -8.61 -2.97
N VAL A 102 -17.07 -9.62 -2.25
CA VAL A 102 -15.66 -10.01 -2.20
C VAL A 102 -15.17 -10.33 -3.60
N LEU A 103 -14.08 -9.69 -3.98
CA LEU A 103 -13.42 -10.00 -5.25
C LEU A 103 -12.72 -11.35 -5.18
N PRO A 104 -12.70 -12.13 -6.27
CA PRO A 104 -11.99 -13.39 -6.30
C PRO A 104 -10.49 -13.14 -6.06
N ILE A 105 -9.96 -13.80 -5.02
CA ILE A 105 -8.54 -13.85 -4.72
C ILE A 105 -8.09 -15.28 -4.93
N SER A 106 -7.24 -15.47 -5.93
CA SER A 106 -6.47 -16.69 -6.11
C SER A 106 -5.00 -16.33 -5.90
N GLY A 107 -4.40 -16.84 -4.83
CA GLY A 107 -3.04 -16.48 -4.48
C GLY A 107 -2.36 -17.51 -3.57
N ILE A 108 -1.04 -17.49 -3.62
CA ILE A 108 -0.17 -18.25 -2.71
C ILE A 108 0.13 -17.35 -1.51
N ASP A 109 -0.15 -17.86 -0.31
CA ASP A 109 0.19 -17.16 0.93
C ASP A 109 1.71 -17.20 1.19
N THR A 110 2.16 -16.40 2.14
CA THR A 110 3.58 -16.36 2.55
C THR A 110 4.14 -17.69 3.08
N LYS A 111 3.29 -18.70 3.32
CA LYS A 111 3.69 -20.07 3.70
C LYS A 111 3.70 -21.03 2.51
N GLY A 112 3.47 -20.55 1.30
CA GLY A 112 3.45 -21.37 0.08
C GLY A 112 2.13 -22.10 -0.15
N LYS A 113 1.07 -21.81 0.62
CA LYS A 113 -0.23 -22.46 0.47
C LYS A 113 -1.12 -21.64 -0.46
N SER A 114 -1.68 -22.30 -1.48
CA SER A 114 -2.70 -21.71 -2.33
C SER A 114 -4.04 -21.68 -1.59
N HIS A 115 -4.76 -20.55 -1.69
CA HIS A 115 -6.13 -20.47 -1.23
C HIS A 115 -6.99 -19.73 -2.26
N ASP A 116 -8.25 -20.14 -2.33
CA ASP A 116 -9.33 -19.39 -2.96
C ASP A 116 -10.13 -18.70 -1.85
N ILE A 117 -10.20 -17.36 -1.87
CA ILE A 117 -10.94 -16.63 -0.85
C ILE A 117 -12.42 -16.96 -0.83
N ALA A 118 -13.03 -17.33 -1.97
CA ALA A 118 -14.42 -17.76 -2.03
C ALA A 118 -14.65 -19.03 -1.20
N GLU A 119 -13.63 -19.88 -1.06
CA GLU A 119 -13.66 -21.05 -0.18
C GLU A 119 -13.41 -20.69 1.28
N LEU A 120 -12.52 -19.73 1.54
CA LEU A 120 -12.17 -19.29 2.90
C LEU A 120 -13.33 -18.64 3.66
N ILE A 121 -14.17 -17.89 2.95
CA ILE A 121 -15.34 -17.20 3.51
C ILE A 121 -16.60 -18.07 3.56
N LYS A 122 -16.57 -19.25 2.94
CA LYS A 122 -17.72 -20.15 2.87
C LYS A 122 -18.04 -20.66 4.27
N ARG A 123 -19.08 -20.09 4.89
CA ARG A 123 -19.58 -20.35 6.26
C ARG A 123 -18.81 -19.66 7.40
N ARG A 124 -17.97 -18.66 7.11
CA ARG A 124 -17.21 -17.91 8.14
C ARG A 124 -17.12 -16.43 7.79
N TYR A 125 -17.12 -15.58 8.82
CA TYR A 125 -16.74 -14.18 8.65
C TYR A 125 -15.24 -14.09 8.42
N ALA A 126 -14.81 -13.21 7.53
CA ALA A 126 -13.42 -12.87 7.35
C ALA A 126 -13.19 -11.36 7.48
N VAL A 127 -12.00 -10.97 7.90
CA VAL A 127 -11.55 -9.58 7.85
C VAL A 127 -10.32 -9.51 6.97
N LEU A 128 -10.43 -8.78 5.87
CA LEU A 128 -9.28 -8.33 5.09
C LEU A 128 -8.61 -7.18 5.83
N VAL A 129 -7.33 -7.35 6.15
CA VAL A 129 -6.51 -6.35 6.83
C VAL A 129 -5.43 -5.88 5.86
N PHE A 130 -5.62 -4.72 5.26
CA PHE A 130 -4.62 -4.10 4.40
C PHE A 130 -3.64 -3.29 5.24
N SER A 131 -2.35 -3.65 5.19
CA SER A 131 -1.29 -3.01 5.96
C SER A 131 0.02 -2.97 5.16
N SER A 132 1.02 -2.25 5.65
CA SER A 132 2.41 -2.31 5.19
C SER A 132 3.34 -2.65 6.36
N LEU A 133 4.65 -2.74 6.11
CA LEU A 133 5.64 -3.02 7.14
C LEU A 133 5.82 -1.87 8.14
N ASP A 134 5.46 -0.65 7.77
CA ASP A 134 5.67 0.56 8.58
C ASP A 134 4.42 0.98 9.34
N LEU A 135 3.25 0.49 8.91
CA LEU A 135 1.99 0.75 9.59
C LEU A 135 1.87 -0.08 10.87
N ARG A 136 1.31 0.51 11.93
CA ARG A 136 0.90 -0.23 13.12
C ARG A 136 -0.27 -1.14 12.75
N THR A 137 -0.14 -2.44 13.00
CA THR A 137 -1.23 -3.43 12.88
C THR A 137 -2.16 -3.34 14.09
N HIS A 138 -3.35 -3.95 14.02
CA HIS A 138 -4.30 -3.98 15.13
C HIS A 138 -3.67 -4.54 16.41
N SER A 139 -3.90 -3.84 17.51
CA SER A 139 -3.60 -4.31 18.85
C SER A 139 -4.34 -5.62 19.15
N LYS A 140 -3.86 -6.35 20.17
CA LYS A 140 -4.54 -7.54 20.66
C LYS A 140 -6.00 -7.23 21.08
N ALA A 141 -6.23 -6.10 21.74
CA ALA A 141 -7.56 -5.70 22.21
C ALA A 141 -8.55 -5.44 21.07
N GLU A 142 -8.13 -4.76 19.99
CA GLU A 142 -8.97 -4.53 18.81
C GLU A 142 -9.34 -5.86 18.13
N ARG A 143 -8.38 -6.78 17.99
CA ARG A 143 -8.62 -8.11 17.43
C ARG A 143 -9.58 -8.93 18.29
N ASP A 144 -9.40 -8.92 19.60
CA ASP A 144 -10.25 -9.64 20.53
C ASP A 144 -11.69 -9.07 20.52
N SER A 145 -11.83 -7.75 20.32
CA SER A 145 -13.12 -7.10 20.15
C SER A 145 -13.81 -7.50 18.85
N LEU A 146 -13.10 -7.48 17.72
CA LEU A 146 -13.61 -7.96 16.43
C LEU A 146 -14.05 -9.44 16.51
N ARG A 147 -13.25 -10.29 17.15
CA ARG A 147 -13.61 -11.69 17.38
C ARG A 147 -14.89 -11.80 18.19
N LYS A 148 -15.01 -11.10 19.32
CA LYS A 148 -16.25 -11.12 20.12
C LYS A 148 -17.47 -10.68 19.31
N GLN A 149 -17.31 -9.70 18.44
CA GLN A 149 -18.39 -9.13 17.63
C GLN A 149 -18.83 -10.04 16.48
N TYR A 150 -17.90 -10.76 15.82
CA TYR A 150 -18.15 -11.48 14.57
C TYR A 150 -17.93 -13.00 14.66
N GLY A 151 -18.18 -13.61 15.82
CA GLY A 151 -18.28 -15.08 15.95
C GLY A 151 -17.08 -15.80 16.61
N GLY A 152 -16.21 -15.09 17.32
CA GLY A 152 -15.12 -15.65 18.11
C GLY A 152 -14.09 -16.37 17.23
N ASP A 153 -13.92 -17.66 17.48
CA ASP A 153 -12.96 -18.52 16.77
C ASP A 153 -13.32 -18.77 15.30
N SER A 154 -14.54 -18.43 14.87
CA SER A 154 -14.94 -18.52 13.46
C SER A 154 -14.48 -17.35 12.61
N LEU A 155 -13.99 -16.26 13.21
CA LEU A 155 -13.51 -15.08 12.48
C LEU A 155 -12.10 -15.31 11.93
N GLN A 156 -11.97 -15.26 10.60
CA GLN A 156 -10.69 -15.42 9.93
C GLN A 156 -10.06 -14.06 9.61
N LEU A 157 -8.82 -13.85 10.04
CA LEU A 157 -8.04 -12.67 9.65
C LEU A 157 -7.18 -13.00 8.44
N ILE A 158 -7.25 -12.15 7.42
CA ILE A 158 -6.48 -12.26 6.18
C ILE A 158 -5.68 -10.97 6.02
N TYR A 159 -4.36 -11.05 6.20
CA TYR A 159 -3.46 -9.92 6.13
C TYR A 159 -2.94 -9.75 4.71
N MET A 160 -3.25 -8.59 4.13
CA MET A 160 -2.80 -8.16 2.80
C MET A 160 -1.65 -7.16 3.02
N MET A 161 -0.42 -7.68 3.07
CA MET A 161 0.79 -6.91 3.39
C MET A 161 1.39 -6.32 2.12
N LEU A 162 1.42 -5.00 2.00
CA LEU A 162 2.14 -4.31 0.94
C LEU A 162 3.65 -4.40 1.22
N SER A 163 4.25 -5.49 0.75
CA SER A 163 5.66 -5.83 0.92
C SER A 163 6.03 -6.85 -0.15
N LEU A 164 7.13 -6.64 -0.87
CA LEU A 164 7.65 -7.61 -1.84
C LEU A 164 8.33 -8.83 -1.19
N SER A 165 8.47 -8.83 0.14
CA SER A 165 9.16 -9.88 0.89
C SER A 165 8.19 -10.68 1.76
N ASP A 166 8.06 -11.97 1.44
CA ASP A 166 7.32 -12.95 2.24
C ASP A 166 7.91 -13.08 3.65
N SER A 167 9.25 -13.13 3.74
CA SER A 167 9.96 -13.29 5.01
C SER A 167 9.78 -12.07 5.91
N ALA A 168 9.81 -10.85 5.36
CA ALA A 168 9.54 -9.63 6.12
C ALA A 168 8.09 -9.57 6.61
N SER A 169 7.14 -9.95 5.75
CA SER A 169 5.71 -10.02 6.11
C SER A 169 5.47 -11.04 7.23
N LEU A 170 6.09 -12.22 7.15
CA LEU A 170 6.01 -13.23 8.20
C LEU A 170 6.69 -12.79 9.51
N ALA A 171 7.86 -12.17 9.43
CA ALA A 171 8.58 -11.67 10.60
C ALA A 171 7.72 -10.63 11.34
N ARG A 172 7.06 -9.74 10.59
CA ARG A 172 6.11 -8.76 11.13
C ARG A 172 4.94 -9.42 11.86
N ILE A 173 4.29 -10.38 11.21
CA ILE A 173 3.14 -11.12 11.77
C ILE A 173 3.54 -11.87 13.05
N LYS A 174 4.71 -12.52 13.07
CA LYS A 174 5.24 -13.21 14.25
C LYS A 174 5.54 -12.25 15.39
N ARG A 175 6.24 -11.15 15.11
CA ARG A 175 6.58 -10.11 16.10
C ARG A 175 5.34 -9.55 16.79
N ASP A 176 4.31 -9.27 16.01
CA ASP A 176 3.07 -8.69 16.51
C ASP A 176 2.09 -9.76 17.06
N THR A 177 2.52 -11.03 17.09
CA THR A 177 1.74 -12.19 17.55
C THR A 177 0.36 -12.27 16.85
N LEU A 178 0.39 -12.05 15.55
CA LEU A 178 -0.78 -12.05 14.67
C LEU A 178 -1.02 -13.46 14.13
N SER A 179 -2.29 -13.87 14.08
CA SER A 179 -2.73 -15.18 13.60
C SER A 179 -3.68 -14.98 12.43
N GLY A 180 -3.43 -15.64 11.30
CA GLY A 180 -4.25 -15.53 10.10
C GLY A 180 -3.55 -16.04 8.85
N ILE A 181 -4.20 -15.86 7.70
CA ILE A 181 -3.58 -16.00 6.39
C ILE A 181 -2.86 -14.70 6.07
N VAL A 182 -1.69 -14.79 5.44
CA VAL A 182 -0.86 -13.62 5.16
C VAL A 182 -0.42 -13.71 3.72
N TYR A 183 -0.83 -12.72 2.93
CA TYR A 183 -0.31 -12.48 1.59
C TYR A 183 0.70 -11.35 1.64
N SER A 184 1.80 -11.52 0.88
CA SER A 184 2.68 -10.42 0.54
C SER A 184 2.37 -9.95 -0.89
N ASP A 185 3.00 -8.86 -1.29
CA ASP A 185 2.89 -8.32 -2.63
C ASP A 185 3.96 -8.85 -3.61
N SER A 186 4.65 -9.94 -3.27
CA SER A 186 5.67 -10.56 -4.15
C SER A 186 5.15 -10.91 -5.55
N LEU A 187 3.84 -11.18 -5.67
CA LEU A 187 3.13 -11.47 -6.92
C LEU A 187 2.12 -10.37 -7.31
N SER A 188 2.25 -9.16 -6.77
CA SER A 188 1.37 -8.01 -7.03
C SER A 188 -0.10 -8.18 -6.64
N LEU A 189 -0.45 -9.25 -5.92
CA LEU A 189 -1.83 -9.52 -5.49
C LEU A 189 -2.35 -8.44 -4.54
N VAL A 190 -1.53 -8.01 -3.59
CA VAL A 190 -1.94 -7.03 -2.57
C VAL A 190 -2.16 -5.66 -3.21
N THR A 191 -1.30 -5.26 -4.14
CA THR A 191 -1.46 -4.03 -4.94
C THR A 191 -2.74 -4.05 -5.77
N GLN A 192 -3.03 -5.15 -6.47
CA GLN A 192 -4.29 -5.29 -7.23
C GLN A 192 -5.52 -5.16 -6.32
N MET A 193 -5.48 -5.83 -5.17
CA MET A 193 -6.57 -5.82 -4.20
C MET A 193 -6.75 -4.46 -3.54
N ARG A 194 -5.66 -3.77 -3.22
CA ARG A 194 -5.71 -2.39 -2.72
C ARG A 194 -6.42 -1.47 -3.69
N LYS A 195 -6.01 -1.49 -4.97
CA LYS A 195 -6.65 -0.71 -6.03
C LYS A 195 -8.14 -1.02 -6.15
N ALA A 196 -8.49 -2.30 -6.12
CA ALA A 196 -9.87 -2.73 -6.28
C ALA A 196 -10.77 -2.42 -5.06
N TYR A 197 -10.17 -2.21 -3.89
CA TYR A 197 -10.85 -1.76 -2.67
C TYR A 197 -10.73 -0.24 -2.44
N GLY A 198 -10.18 0.51 -3.41
CA GLY A 198 -10.00 1.97 -3.32
C GLY A 198 -8.99 2.41 -2.24
N ILE A 199 -7.96 1.58 -2.00
CA ILE A 199 -6.94 1.79 -0.97
C ILE A 199 -5.66 2.33 -1.62
N ASP A 200 -5.64 3.63 -1.93
CA ASP A 200 -4.47 4.27 -2.55
C ASP A 200 -3.45 4.81 -1.53
N ARG A 201 -3.92 5.21 -0.33
CA ARG A 201 -3.08 5.81 0.71
C ARG A 201 -3.55 5.41 2.10
N ALA A 202 -3.04 4.28 2.58
CA ALA A 202 -3.30 3.81 3.92
C ALA A 202 -2.29 4.42 4.90
N THR A 203 -2.70 5.43 5.65
CA THR A 203 -1.94 6.01 6.79
C THR A 203 -2.15 5.20 8.08
N SER A 204 -3.14 4.32 8.05
CA SER A 204 -3.46 3.29 9.03
C SER A 204 -3.89 2.03 8.28
N PRO A 205 -3.86 0.85 8.91
CA PRO A 205 -4.46 -0.32 8.31
C PRO A 205 -5.93 -0.07 7.94
N LYS A 206 -6.36 -0.64 6.82
CA LYS A 206 -7.75 -0.62 6.38
C LYS A 206 -8.34 -2.01 6.53
N LEU A 207 -9.53 -2.07 7.13
CA LEU A 207 -10.21 -3.33 7.40
C LEU A 207 -11.49 -3.40 6.60
N PHE A 208 -11.75 -4.58 6.06
CA PHE A 208 -13.01 -4.89 5.41
C PHE A 208 -13.52 -6.21 5.96
N LEU A 209 -14.72 -6.19 6.53
CA LEU A 209 -15.44 -7.38 6.91
C LEU A 209 -16.08 -7.99 5.67
N ILE A 210 -15.87 -9.29 5.50
CA ILE A 210 -16.57 -10.13 4.55
C ILE A 210 -17.49 -11.05 5.35
N ASP A 211 -18.79 -10.99 5.09
CA ASP A 211 -19.75 -11.89 5.72
C ASP A 211 -19.79 -13.26 5.06
N SER A 212 -20.58 -14.19 5.62
CA SER A 212 -20.71 -15.55 5.10
C SER A 212 -21.37 -15.64 3.71
N LEU A 213 -21.98 -14.55 3.23
CA LEU A 213 -22.56 -14.42 1.89
C LEU A 213 -21.59 -13.74 0.92
N GLY A 214 -20.40 -13.36 1.37
CA GLY A 214 -19.40 -12.65 0.58
C GLY A 214 -19.66 -11.15 0.44
N LYS A 215 -20.58 -10.57 1.21
CA LYS A 215 -20.79 -9.12 1.23
C LYS A 215 -19.67 -8.44 1.99
N VAL A 216 -19.21 -7.32 1.45
CA VAL A 216 -18.08 -6.57 2.03
C VAL A 216 -18.60 -5.29 2.67
N SER A 217 -18.07 -4.99 3.85
CA SER A 217 -18.28 -3.72 4.55
C SER A 217 -16.96 -3.22 5.11
N ALA A 218 -16.71 -1.91 5.00
CA ALA A 218 -15.58 -1.30 5.69
C ALA A 218 -15.85 -1.28 7.20
N LEU A 219 -14.79 -1.49 8.01
CA LEU A 219 -14.84 -1.40 9.47
C LEU A 219 -14.13 -0.15 9.99
#